data_AF-C6PWN2-F1
#
_entry.id   AF-C6PWN2-F1
#
_cell.length_a   1.000
_cell.length_b   1.000
_cell.length_c   1.000
_cell.angle_alpha   90.00
_cell.angle_beta   90.00
_cell.angle_gamma   90.00
#
_symmetry.space_group_name_H-M   'P 1'
#
loop_
_entity.id
_entity.type
_entity.pdbx_description
1 polymer ?
#
loop_
_entity_poly.entity_id
_entity_poly.type
_entity_poly.pdbx_seq_one_letter_code
_entity_poly.pdbx_strand_id
1 'polypeptide(L)'
;MESIDLIEDIILGDQFKIPEKEKEKVLLKIFKEQLKKNEINPNLKSMYKKNRLDISKISKLEEIPFIPVNMFKEFDLSICEKEQIIRILNSSATTTGKPSKVYLDKATSVRQSQALISTLKSFLGIKRRPMLIIDSKEVNGRGGVLNARGAAIRGVSSFASKIDYVMDKRK
;
A
#
# COMPACT_ATOMS: atom_id res chain seq x y z
N MET A 1 -0.25 -20.71 -12.13
CA MET A 1 -0.38 -19.25 -12.02
C MET A 1 0.55 -18.80 -10.93
N GLU A 2 1.52 -17.95 -11.26
CA GLU A 2 2.51 -17.48 -10.31
C GLU A 2 1.85 -16.54 -9.28
N SER A 3 2.48 -16.34 -8.11
CA SER A 3 1.94 -15.40 -7.12
C SER A 3 1.83 -13.97 -7.68
N ILE A 4 2.63 -13.62 -8.68
CA ILE A 4 2.62 -12.30 -9.30
C ILE A 4 1.32 -12.08 -10.08
N ASP A 5 0.90 -13.07 -10.86
CA ASP A 5 -0.33 -13.08 -11.65
C ASP A 5 -1.55 -12.95 -10.72
N LEU A 6 -1.57 -13.72 -9.62
CA LEU A 6 -2.65 -13.67 -8.62
C LEU A 6 -2.80 -12.28 -7.98
N ILE A 7 -1.69 -11.57 -7.76
CA ILE A 7 -1.71 -10.20 -7.24
C ILE A 7 -2.33 -9.26 -8.28
N GLU A 8 -1.92 -9.37 -9.53
CA GLU A 8 -2.41 -8.52 -10.63
C GLU A 8 -3.88 -8.77 -10.90
N ASP A 9 -4.34 -10.02 -10.87
CA ASP A 9 -5.75 -10.38 -11.00
C ASP A 9 -6.60 -9.76 -9.88
N ILE A 10 -6.15 -9.84 -8.62
CA ILE A 10 -6.86 -9.19 -7.51
C ILE A 10 -6.90 -7.67 -7.70
N ILE A 11 -5.80 -7.06 -8.14
CA ILE A 11 -5.70 -5.60 -8.27
C ILE A 11 -6.55 -5.08 -9.43
N LEU A 12 -6.56 -5.77 -10.57
CA LEU A 12 -7.19 -5.31 -11.80
C LEU A 12 -8.62 -5.85 -11.98
N GLY A 13 -9.02 -6.87 -11.23
CA GLY A 13 -10.36 -7.43 -11.25
C GLY A 13 -11.44 -6.52 -10.67
N ASP A 14 -12.69 -6.99 -10.69
CA ASP A 14 -13.82 -6.26 -10.15
C ASP A 14 -13.76 -6.21 -8.62
N GLN A 15 -13.45 -5.02 -8.11
CA GLN A 15 -13.31 -4.80 -6.67
C GLN A 15 -14.63 -5.04 -5.95
N PHE A 16 -14.56 -5.64 -4.75
CA PHE A 16 -15.70 -5.96 -3.89
C PHE A 16 -16.69 -6.99 -4.46
N LYS A 17 -16.33 -7.73 -5.52
CA LYS A 17 -17.19 -8.79 -6.12
C LYS A 17 -16.79 -10.22 -5.76
N ILE A 18 -15.56 -10.44 -5.32
CA ILE A 18 -15.07 -11.78 -4.98
C ILE A 18 -15.63 -12.20 -3.61
N PRO A 19 -16.35 -13.33 -3.50
CA PRO A 19 -16.79 -13.88 -2.22
C PRO A 19 -15.63 -14.12 -1.26
N GLU A 20 -15.86 -13.88 0.03
CA GLU A 20 -14.84 -13.98 1.08
C GLU A 20 -14.04 -15.29 1.02
N LYS A 21 -14.72 -16.44 1.02
CA LYS A 21 -14.08 -17.77 0.96
C LYS A 21 -13.21 -17.98 -0.28
N GLU A 22 -13.57 -17.39 -1.41
CA GLU A 22 -12.78 -17.47 -2.64
C GLU A 22 -11.57 -16.55 -2.55
N LYS A 23 -11.77 -15.33 -2.05
CA LYS A 23 -10.72 -14.34 -1.85
C LYS A 23 -9.66 -14.84 -0.87
N GLU A 24 -10.06 -15.48 0.23
CA GLU A 24 -9.14 -16.08 1.21
C GLU A 24 -8.23 -17.14 0.58
N LYS A 25 -8.77 -18.02 -0.27
CA LYS A 25 -7.98 -19.05 -0.97
C LYS A 25 -6.91 -18.42 -1.87
N VAL A 26 -7.25 -17.32 -2.54
CA VAL A 26 -6.29 -16.59 -3.40
C VAL A 26 -5.25 -15.87 -2.55
N LEU A 27 -5.69 -15.12 -1.53
CA LEU A 27 -4.81 -14.39 -0.61
C LEU A 27 -3.85 -15.30 0.13
N LEU A 28 -4.29 -16.48 0.56
CA LEU A 28 -3.44 -17.44 1.25
C LEU A 28 -2.29 -17.91 0.35
N LYS A 29 -2.55 -18.19 -0.94
CA LYS A 29 -1.50 -18.54 -1.91
C LYS A 29 -0.50 -17.40 -2.07
N ILE A 30 -0.99 -16.17 -2.23
CA ILE A 30 -0.15 -14.97 -2.36
C ILE A 30 0.71 -14.81 -1.10
N PHE A 31 0.11 -14.80 0.09
CA PHE A 31 0.82 -14.56 1.33
C PHE A 31 1.83 -15.65 1.66
N LYS A 32 1.55 -16.95 1.39
CA LYS A 32 2.56 -18.00 1.60
C LYS A 32 3.82 -17.75 0.77
N GLU A 33 3.69 -17.28 -0.47
CA GLU A 33 4.85 -16.91 -1.29
C GLU A 33 5.53 -15.63 -0.79
N GLN A 34 4.78 -14.61 -0.35
CA GLN A 34 5.38 -13.40 0.22
C GLN A 34 6.10 -13.69 1.54
N LEU A 35 5.57 -14.56 2.41
CA LEU A 35 6.21 -14.97 3.65
C LEU A 35 7.56 -15.64 3.39
N LYS A 36 7.68 -16.47 2.35
CA LYS A 36 8.98 -17.05 1.95
C LYS A 36 9.96 -15.96 1.51
N LYS A 37 9.50 -15.00 0.69
CA LYS A 37 10.34 -13.88 0.22
C LYS A 37 10.78 -12.97 1.37
N ASN A 38 9.94 -12.80 2.40
CA ASN A 38 10.26 -11.99 3.56
C ASN A 38 11.47 -12.50 4.36
N GLU A 39 11.82 -13.79 4.26
CA GLU A 39 13.00 -14.36 4.94
C GLU A 39 14.34 -13.82 4.42
N ILE A 40 14.35 -13.13 3.26
CA ILE A 40 15.52 -12.36 2.79
C ILE A 40 15.90 -11.29 3.81
N ASN A 41 14.91 -10.69 4.49
CA ASN A 41 15.18 -9.71 5.53
C ASN A 41 15.56 -10.41 6.86
N PRO A 42 16.74 -10.15 7.44
CA PRO A 42 17.21 -10.86 8.62
C PRO A 42 16.33 -10.62 9.86
N ASN A 43 15.71 -9.44 9.99
CA ASN A 43 14.85 -9.13 11.13
C ASN A 43 13.52 -9.88 11.05
N LEU A 44 12.93 -9.99 9.85
CA LEU A 44 11.73 -10.80 9.62
C LEU A 44 12.02 -12.29 9.82
N LYS A 45 13.14 -12.79 9.28
CA LYS A 45 13.59 -14.17 9.48
C LYS A 45 13.79 -14.51 10.96
N SER A 46 14.42 -13.62 11.72
CA SER A 46 14.60 -13.78 13.16
C SER A 46 13.25 -13.83 13.90
N MET A 47 12.30 -12.96 13.52
CA MET A 47 10.94 -12.97 14.08
C MET A 47 10.21 -14.29 13.78
N TYR A 48 10.25 -14.78 12.54
CA TYR A 48 9.64 -16.05 12.15
C TYR A 48 10.23 -17.23 12.93
N LYS A 49 11.56 -17.28 13.08
CA LYS A 49 12.24 -18.30 13.88
C LYS A 49 11.80 -18.27 15.36
N LYS A 50 11.73 -17.08 15.97
CA LYS A 50 11.30 -16.92 17.36
C LYS A 50 9.85 -17.37 17.57
N ASN A 51 8.98 -17.10 16.59
CA ASN A 51 7.58 -17.51 16.59
C ASN A 51 7.38 -18.98 16.17
N ARG A 52 8.46 -19.71 15.84
CA ARG A 52 8.41 -21.09 15.32
C ARG A 52 7.47 -21.21 14.12
N LEU A 53 7.46 -20.21 13.25
CA LEU A 53 6.59 -20.16 12.08
C LEU A 53 6.99 -21.26 11.09
N ASP A 54 6.04 -22.11 10.73
CA ASP A 54 6.16 -23.08 9.66
C ASP A 54 5.20 -22.70 8.53
N ILE A 55 5.74 -22.01 7.51
CA ILE A 55 4.94 -21.50 6.38
C ILE A 55 4.18 -22.63 5.68
N SER A 56 4.73 -23.85 5.65
CA SER A 56 4.07 -24.97 4.97
C SER A 56 2.73 -25.35 5.63
N LYS A 57 2.65 -25.22 6.96
CA LYS A 57 1.48 -25.58 7.78
C LYS A 57 0.38 -24.54 7.80
N ILE A 58 0.62 -23.31 7.34
CA ILE A 58 -0.39 -22.24 7.28
C ILE A 58 -1.48 -22.65 6.28
N SER A 59 -2.70 -22.81 6.77
CA SER A 59 -3.89 -23.24 6.06
C SER A 59 -5.00 -22.19 6.05
N LYS A 60 -4.91 -21.17 6.93
CA LYS A 60 -5.84 -20.05 7.00
C LYS A 60 -5.11 -18.72 7.17
N LEU A 61 -5.80 -17.62 6.89
CA LEU A 61 -5.21 -16.28 6.97
C LEU A 61 -4.88 -15.87 8.41
N GLU A 62 -5.68 -16.32 9.38
CA GLU A 62 -5.52 -15.96 10.80
C GLU A 62 -4.27 -16.60 11.42
N GLU A 63 -3.72 -17.64 10.77
CA GLU A 63 -2.49 -18.32 11.20
C GLU A 63 -1.22 -17.55 10.78
N ILE A 64 -1.35 -16.51 9.94
CA ILE A 64 -0.24 -15.65 9.54
C ILE A 64 0.12 -14.73 10.73
N PRO A 65 1.38 -14.72 11.20
CA PRO A 65 1.75 -13.94 12.36
C PRO A 65 1.74 -12.44 12.05
N PHE A 66 1.26 -11.65 13.02
CA PHE A 66 1.35 -10.20 12.96
C PHE A 66 2.82 -9.73 13.06
N ILE A 67 3.18 -8.72 12.28
CA ILE A 67 4.46 -8.00 12.42
C ILE A 67 4.24 -6.86 13.42
N PRO A 68 4.96 -6.82 14.56
CA PRO A 68 4.85 -5.74 15.53
C PRO A 68 5.15 -4.38 14.88
N VAL A 69 4.27 -3.40 15.07
CA VAL A 69 4.43 -2.05 14.50
C VAL A 69 5.77 -1.40 14.84
N ASN A 70 6.33 -1.70 16.02
CA ASN A 70 7.62 -1.18 16.44
C ASN A 70 8.78 -1.66 15.57
N MET A 71 8.68 -2.82 14.92
CA MET A 71 9.73 -3.30 14.01
C MET A 71 9.89 -2.40 12.79
N PHE A 72 8.82 -1.78 12.29
CA PHE A 72 8.89 -0.80 11.20
C PHE A 72 9.54 0.52 11.61
N LYS A 73 9.63 0.80 12.91
CA LYS A 73 10.37 1.95 13.45
C LYS A 73 11.83 1.60 13.69
N GLU A 74 12.09 0.42 14.26
CA GLU A 74 13.44 0.03 14.68
C GLU A 74 14.32 -0.53 13.57
N PHE A 75 13.73 -1.17 12.56
CA PHE A 75 14.45 -1.89 11.52
C PHE A 75 14.05 -1.46 10.12
N ASP A 76 14.99 -1.65 9.18
CA ASP A 76 14.72 -1.51 7.74
C ASP A 76 14.18 -2.86 7.23
N LEU A 77 12.86 -3.03 7.24
CA LEU A 77 12.19 -4.27 6.84
C LEU A 77 12.07 -4.43 5.31
N SER A 78 12.97 -3.82 4.53
CA SER A 78 12.97 -3.96 3.07
C SER A 78 13.30 -5.39 2.65
N ILE A 79 12.61 -5.87 1.62
CA ILE A 79 12.88 -7.15 0.94
C ILE A 79 13.37 -6.93 -0.51
N CYS A 80 13.48 -5.67 -0.94
CA CYS A 80 14.06 -5.30 -2.23
C CYS A 80 15.49 -4.80 -2.05
N GLU A 81 16.31 -5.03 -3.07
CA GLU A 81 17.67 -4.49 -3.15
C GLU A 81 17.66 -2.97 -3.07
N LYS A 82 18.71 -2.41 -2.46
CA LYS A 82 18.77 -0.98 -2.14
C LYS A 82 18.64 -0.10 -3.38
N GLU A 83 19.17 -0.55 -4.51
CA GLU A 83 19.17 0.13 -5.81
C GLU A 83 17.79 0.13 -6.46
N GLN A 84 16.89 -0.77 -6.05
CA GLN A 84 15.53 -0.88 -6.57
C GLN A 84 14.52 0.00 -5.81
N ILE A 85 14.93 0.58 -4.68
CA ILE A 85 14.08 1.43 -3.85
C ILE A 85 13.90 2.77 -4.56
N ILE A 86 12.68 3.05 -5.01
CA ILE A 86 12.34 4.32 -5.65
C ILE A 86 11.65 5.30 -4.72
N ARG A 87 11.11 4.82 -3.58
CA ARG A 87 10.40 5.63 -2.61
C ARG A 87 10.43 5.01 -1.22
N ILE A 88 10.52 5.85 -0.20
CA ILE A 88 10.35 5.48 1.21
C ILE A 88 9.18 6.27 1.77
N LEU A 89 8.17 5.56 2.28
CA LEU A 89 7.05 6.17 3.00
C LEU A 89 7.40 6.26 4.49
N ASN A 90 7.21 7.45 5.06
CA ASN A 90 7.45 7.73 6.47
C ASN A 90 6.12 8.11 7.15
N SER A 91 5.89 7.61 8.37
CA SER A 91 4.79 8.10 9.21
C SER A 91 5.06 9.50 9.78
N SER A 92 4.05 10.15 10.35
CA SER A 92 4.13 11.48 10.98
C SER A 92 4.87 11.53 12.34
N ALA A 93 5.28 10.39 12.90
CA ALA A 93 6.08 10.29 14.14
C ALA A 93 5.51 11.06 15.36
N THR A 94 4.20 10.99 15.60
CA THR A 94 3.48 11.85 16.56
C THR A 94 3.76 11.59 18.05
N THR A 95 4.31 10.42 18.45
CA THR A 95 4.46 10.03 19.87
C THR A 95 5.90 9.78 20.32
N THR A 96 6.73 9.15 19.48
CA THR A 96 8.08 8.69 19.84
C THR A 96 9.20 9.38 19.07
N GLY A 97 8.87 10.37 18.22
CA GLY A 97 9.83 11.09 17.35
C GLY A 97 10.41 10.26 16.19
N LYS A 98 10.43 8.93 16.30
CA LYS A 98 10.90 8.03 15.23
C LYS A 98 9.73 7.56 14.33
N PRO A 99 9.72 7.94 13.03
CA PRO A 99 8.72 7.47 12.08
C PRO A 99 8.92 5.99 11.72
N SER A 100 7.84 5.27 11.43
CA SER A 100 7.92 3.99 10.74
C SER A 100 8.28 4.19 9.27
N LYS A 101 9.02 3.25 8.69
CA LYS A 101 9.46 3.27 7.29
C LYS A 101 8.88 2.11 6.49
N VAL A 102 8.41 2.39 5.27
CA VAL A 102 8.02 1.37 4.28
C VAL A 102 8.71 1.67 2.95
N TYR A 103 9.44 0.70 2.42
CA TYR A 103 10.23 0.82 1.20
C TYR A 103 9.43 0.31 0.00
N LEU A 104 9.45 1.07 -1.09
CA LEU A 104 8.72 0.74 -2.31
C LEU A 104 9.67 0.68 -3.49
N ASP A 105 9.60 -0.44 -4.20
CA ASP A 105 10.16 -0.58 -5.54
C ASP A 105 9.17 -0.05 -6.60
N LYS A 106 9.62 -0.07 -7.86
CA LYS A 106 8.82 0.39 -8.99
C LYS A 106 7.55 -0.45 -9.18
N ALA A 107 7.66 -1.77 -9.09
CA ALA A 107 6.53 -2.68 -9.29
C ALA A 107 5.42 -2.46 -8.25
N THR A 108 5.80 -2.35 -6.97
CA THR A 108 4.87 -2.09 -5.86
C THR A 108 4.22 -0.73 -5.99
N SER A 109 4.97 0.30 -6.40
CA SER A 109 4.41 1.65 -6.60
C SER A 109 3.39 1.71 -7.74
N VAL A 110 3.63 0.97 -8.83
CA VAL A 110 2.66 0.83 -9.95
C VAL A 110 1.41 0.11 -9.46
N ARG A 111 1.56 -1.02 -8.75
CA ARG A 111 0.46 -1.79 -8.17
C ARG A 111 -0.41 -0.97 -7.23
N GLN A 112 0.18 -0.15 -6.35
CA GLN A 112 -0.58 0.74 -5.46
C GLN A 112 -1.44 1.73 -6.24
N SER A 113 -0.90 2.29 -7.33
CA SER A 113 -1.62 3.24 -8.19
C SER A 113 -2.76 2.54 -8.95
N GLN A 114 -2.50 1.34 -9.49
CA GLN A 114 -3.51 0.52 -10.17
C GLN A 114 -4.63 0.09 -9.22
N ALA A 115 -4.29 -0.35 -8.01
CA ALA A 115 -5.27 -0.77 -6.99
C ALA A 115 -6.20 0.38 -6.60
N LEU A 116 -5.65 1.59 -6.42
CA LEU A 116 -6.45 2.78 -6.14
C LEU A 116 -7.42 3.08 -7.30
N ILE A 117 -6.94 3.04 -8.55
CA ILE A 117 -7.77 3.28 -9.73
C ILE A 117 -8.87 2.21 -9.85
N SER A 118 -8.52 0.94 -9.72
CA SER A 118 -9.46 -0.18 -9.79
C SER A 118 -10.55 -0.07 -8.72
N THR A 119 -10.16 0.25 -7.48
CA THR A 119 -11.07 0.49 -6.35
C THR A 119 -12.04 1.62 -6.67
N LEU A 120 -11.54 2.79 -7.06
CA LEU A 120 -12.38 3.96 -7.32
C LEU A 120 -13.27 3.78 -8.55
N LYS A 121 -12.79 3.09 -9.59
CA LYS A 121 -13.58 2.77 -10.79
C LYS A 121 -14.82 1.96 -10.45
N SER A 122 -14.77 1.07 -9.45
CA SER A 122 -15.92 0.28 -9.01
C SER A 122 -17.07 1.14 -8.44
N PHE A 123 -16.76 2.33 -7.91
CA PHE A 123 -17.74 3.26 -7.34
C PHE A 123 -18.10 4.42 -8.28
N LEU A 124 -17.11 5.00 -8.94
CA LEU A 124 -17.25 6.22 -9.74
C LEU A 124 -17.54 5.94 -11.23
N GLY A 125 -17.25 4.72 -11.67
CA GLY A 125 -17.23 4.32 -13.07
C GLY A 125 -15.97 4.80 -13.81
N ILE A 126 -15.99 4.66 -15.14
CA ILE A 126 -14.88 5.05 -16.02
C ILE A 126 -14.91 6.53 -16.45
N LYS A 127 -16.06 7.20 -16.28
CA LYS A 127 -16.23 8.57 -16.73
C LYS A 127 -15.61 9.54 -15.73
N ARG A 128 -14.73 10.41 -16.22
CA ARG A 128 -14.20 11.53 -15.43
C ARG A 128 -15.33 12.51 -15.09
N ARG A 129 -15.33 13.07 -13.88
CA ARG A 129 -16.37 13.99 -13.38
C ARG A 129 -15.76 15.25 -12.78
N PRO A 130 -16.46 16.39 -12.74
CA PRO A 130 -15.99 17.54 -11.97
C PRO A 130 -15.75 17.15 -10.52
N MET A 131 -14.62 17.58 -9.96
CA MET A 131 -14.18 17.24 -8.60
C MET A 131 -14.03 18.52 -7.78
N LEU A 132 -14.77 18.60 -6.69
CA LEU A 132 -14.66 19.67 -5.71
C LEU A 132 -13.76 19.21 -4.56
N ILE A 133 -12.70 19.96 -4.30
CA ILE A 133 -11.78 19.71 -3.20
C ILE A 133 -12.06 20.72 -2.09
N ILE A 134 -12.45 20.23 -0.92
CA ILE A 134 -12.59 21.01 0.31
C ILE A 134 -11.21 21.20 0.93
N ASP A 135 -10.38 21.96 0.22
CA ASP A 135 -9.03 22.32 0.61
C ASP A 135 -8.59 23.55 -0.19
N SER A 136 -7.40 24.07 0.10
CA SER A 136 -6.75 25.11 -0.68
C SER A 136 -5.85 24.53 -1.76
N LYS A 137 -5.70 25.28 -2.86
CA LYS A 137 -4.84 24.89 -3.99
C LYS A 137 -3.37 24.71 -3.59
N GLU A 138 -2.95 25.33 -2.48
CA GLU A 138 -1.57 25.27 -1.98
C GLU A 138 -1.15 23.87 -1.53
N VAL A 139 -2.09 23.02 -1.14
CA VAL A 139 -1.80 21.62 -0.74
C VAL A 139 -1.12 20.83 -1.86
N ASN A 140 -1.33 21.25 -3.12
CA ASN A 140 -0.67 20.67 -4.30
C ASN A 140 0.42 21.57 -4.92
N GLY A 141 0.84 22.63 -4.23
CA GLY A 141 1.86 23.56 -4.70
C GLY A 141 3.22 22.89 -4.97
N ARG A 142 4.00 23.48 -5.89
CA ARG A 142 5.27 22.93 -6.40
C ARG A 142 6.41 22.79 -5.37
N GLY A 143 6.27 23.34 -4.16
CA GLY A 143 7.35 23.43 -3.17
C GLY A 143 7.14 22.68 -1.86
N GLY A 144 6.03 21.98 -1.66
CA GLY A 144 5.77 21.24 -0.42
C GLY A 144 6.27 19.79 -0.50
N VAL A 145 6.86 19.28 0.59
CA VAL A 145 6.95 17.83 0.84
C VAL A 145 5.53 17.27 0.65
N LEU A 146 5.39 16.20 -0.15
CA LEU A 146 4.11 15.56 -0.40
C LEU A 146 3.54 15.03 0.92
N ASN A 147 2.71 15.85 1.56
CA ASN A 147 2.00 15.47 2.77
C ASN A 147 0.81 14.55 2.40
N ALA A 148 0.23 13.91 3.41
CA ALA A 148 -0.88 12.98 3.21
C ALA A 148 -2.06 13.60 2.44
N ARG A 149 -2.34 14.90 2.65
CA ARG A 149 -3.42 15.64 1.97
C ARG A 149 -3.14 15.80 0.48
N GLY A 150 -1.93 16.25 0.11
CA GLY A 150 -1.50 16.36 -1.28
C GLY A 150 -1.45 15.00 -1.97
N ALA A 151 -0.99 13.96 -1.28
CA ALA A 151 -1.01 12.59 -1.80
C ALA A 151 -2.44 12.12 -2.11
N ALA A 152 -3.38 12.37 -1.20
CA ALA A 152 -4.78 11.99 -1.39
C ALA A 152 -5.40 12.68 -2.61
N ILE A 153 -5.24 14.01 -2.74
CA ILE A 153 -5.80 14.76 -3.88
C ILE A 153 -5.18 14.28 -5.20
N ARG A 154 -3.86 14.06 -5.25
CA ARG A 154 -3.20 13.56 -6.47
C ARG A 154 -3.66 12.15 -6.83
N GLY A 155 -3.85 11.29 -5.83
CA GLY A 155 -4.29 9.91 -6.04
C GLY A 155 -5.63 9.80 -6.75
N VAL A 156 -6.55 10.73 -6.49
CA VAL A 156 -7.89 10.74 -7.11
C VAL A 156 -7.99 11.63 -8.35
N SER A 157 -6.99 12.48 -8.62
CA SER A 157 -7.03 13.49 -9.67
C SER A 157 -7.26 12.94 -11.09
N SER A 158 -6.87 11.69 -11.36
CA SER A 158 -7.12 11.00 -12.64
C SER A 158 -8.60 10.82 -12.95
N PHE A 159 -9.47 10.79 -11.93
CA PHE A 159 -10.92 10.69 -12.06
C PHE A 159 -11.61 12.05 -12.26
N ALA A 160 -10.89 13.16 -12.07
CA ALA A 160 -11.46 14.49 -12.21
C ALA A 160 -11.44 14.95 -13.67
N SER A 161 -12.54 15.43 -14.25
CA SER A 161 -12.52 16.16 -15.54
C SER A 161 -12.08 17.61 -15.37
N LYS A 162 -12.40 18.19 -14.21
CA LYS A 162 -11.99 19.51 -13.72
C LYS A 162 -11.81 19.42 -12.20
N ILE A 163 -10.83 20.12 -11.64
CA ILE A 163 -10.60 20.21 -10.19
C ILE A 163 -10.81 21.66 -9.77
N ASP A 164 -11.74 21.89 -8.84
CA ASP A 164 -11.98 23.19 -8.21
C ASP A 164 -11.73 23.08 -6.69
N TYR A 165 -11.13 24.12 -6.11
CA TYR A 165 -10.80 24.21 -4.68
C TYR A 165 -11.69 25.27 -4.05
N VAL A 166 -12.26 24.98 -2.87
CA VAL A 166 -13.22 25.90 -2.20
C VAL A 166 -12.65 26.66 -1.02
N MET A 167 -11.38 26.43 -0.65
CA MET A 167 -10.74 27.16 0.43
C MET A 167 -9.62 28.03 -0.09
N ASP A 168 -9.50 29.23 0.48
CA ASP A 168 -8.36 30.09 0.27
C ASP A 168 -7.17 29.71 1.14
N LYS A 169 -6.00 30.26 0.79
CA LYS A 169 -4.84 30.26 1.67
C LYS A 169 -5.22 30.89 3.01
N ARG A 170 -4.78 30.27 4.13
CA ARG A 170 -4.77 30.97 5.42
C ARG A 170 -3.78 32.12 5.32
N LYS A 171 -4.28 33.35 5.41
CA LYS A 171 -3.47 34.56 5.49
C LYS A 171 -2.43 34.47 6.60
#